data_AF-A0A0R3PRP3-F1
#
_entry.id   AF-A0A0R3PRP3-F1
#
_cell.length_a   1.000
_cell.length_b   1.000
_cell.length_c   1.000
_cell.angle_alpha   90.00
_cell.angle_beta   90.00
_cell.angle_gamma   90.00
#
_symmetry.space_group_name_H-M   'P 1'
#
loop_
_entity.id
_entity.type
_entity.pdbx_description
1 polymer ?
#
loop_
_entity_poly.entity_id
_entity_poly.type
_entity_poly.pdbx_seq_one_letter_code
_entity_poly.pdbx_strand_id
1 'polypeptide(L)' 'MNSLNTGINPAGFVIRKWTRKYGKIYGIQEGLRRTLVVSDVKMAHELFITRFDYFHGRKVSFQF' A
#
# COMPACT_ATOMS: atom_id res chain seq x y z
N MET A 1 4.53 -9.80 15.11
CA MET A 1 3.82 -8.80 14.28
C MET A 1 4.77 -8.30 13.20
N ASN A 2 4.47 -8.45 11.91
CA ASN A 2 5.37 -7.96 10.85
C ASN A 2 5.06 -6.47 10.59
N SER A 3 5.92 -5.57 11.05
CA SER A 3 5.76 -4.11 10.91
C SER A 3 6.44 -3.59 9.65
N LEU A 4 5.86 -2.55 9.03
CA LEU A 4 6.45 -1.82 7.89
C LEU A 4 7.70 -1.00 8.30
N ASN A 5 7.81 -0.66 9.58
CA ASN A 5 8.94 0.11 10.11
C ASN A 5 9.68 -0.76 11.14
N THR A 6 10.78 -1.36 10.71
CA THR A 6 11.64 -2.18 11.58
C THR A 6 12.99 -1.52 11.86
N GLY A 7 13.22 -0.28 11.43
CA GLY A 7 14.51 0.43 11.54
C GLY A 7 15.67 -0.19 10.73
N ILE A 8 15.59 -1.47 10.40
CA ILE A 8 16.63 -2.30 9.77
C ILE A 8 16.35 -2.50 8.27
N ASN A 9 15.09 -2.40 7.83
CA ASN A 9 14.69 -2.57 6.44
C ASN A 9 13.77 -1.44 5.99
N PRO A 10 14.07 -0.75 4.87
CA PRO A 10 13.14 0.21 4.27
C PRO A 10 11.79 -0.46 3.94
N ALA A 11 10.69 0.27 4.14
CA ALA A 11 9.32 -0.24 3.97
C ALA A 11 9.10 -0.91 2.60
N GLY A 12 9.70 -0.38 1.54
CA GLY A 12 9.63 -0.95 0.19
C GLY A 12 10.12 -2.40 0.10
N PHE A 13 11.14 -2.80 0.86
CA PHE A 13 11.62 -4.19 0.87
C PHE A 13 10.64 -5.14 1.57
N VAL A 14 9.98 -4.68 2.62
CA VAL A 14 8.95 -5.43 3.34
C VAL A 14 7.74 -5.63 2.43
N ILE A 15 7.26 -4.54 1.81
CA ILE A 15 6.18 -4.58 0.82
C ILE A 15 6.52 -5.54 -0.32
N ARG A 16 7.74 -5.48 -0.88
CA ARG A 16 8.17 -6.41 -1.94
C ARG A 16 8.14 -7.88 -1.49
N LYS A 17 8.52 -8.17 -0.24
CA LYS A 17 8.43 -9.54 0.32
C LYS A 17 6.97 -9.99 0.43
N TRP A 18 6.07 -9.10 0.87
CA TRP A 18 4.64 -9.41 0.99
C TRP A 18 3.94 -9.53 -0.37
N THR A 19 4.27 -8.69 -1.35
CA THR A 19 3.77 -8.82 -2.72
C THR A 19 4.13 -10.18 -3.32
N ARG A 20 5.31 -10.73 -3.02
CA ARG A 20 5.66 -12.11 -3.43
C ARG A 20 4.81 -13.19 -2.72
N LYS A 21 4.40 -12.94 -1.48
CA LYS A 21 3.67 -13.92 -0.65
C LYS A 21 2.16 -13.90 -0.88
N TYR A 22 1.56 -12.71 -0.97
CA TYR A 22 0.11 -12.52 -1.02
C TYR A 22 -0.40 -12.13 -2.41
N GLY A 23 0.50 -11.95 -3.37
CA GLY A 23 0.17 -11.56 -4.73
C GLY A 23 0.25 -10.04 -4.95
N LYS A 24 -0.13 -9.63 -6.16
CA LYS A 24 0.06 -8.24 -6.61
C LYS A 24 -0.88 -7.24 -5.95
N ILE A 25 -2.00 -7.70 -5.39
CA ILE A 25 -3.03 -6.86 -4.77
C ILE A 25 -3.42 -7.52 -3.45
N TYR A 26 -3.25 -6.80 -2.34
CA TYR A 26 -3.56 -7.33 -1.02
C TYR A 26 -3.82 -6.19 -0.01
N GLY A 27 -4.56 -6.51 1.05
CA GLY A 27 -4.79 -5.60 2.17
C GLY A 27 -3.72 -5.75 3.26
N ILE A 28 -3.38 -4.63 3.90
CA ILE A 28 -2.58 -4.58 5.11
C ILE A 28 -3.28 -3.75 6.19
N GLN A 29 -2.93 -3.99 7.44
CA GLN A 29 -3.40 -3.22 8.58
C GLN A 29 -2.27 -2.29 9.05
N GLU A 30 -2.43 -0.99 8.84
CA GLU A 30 -1.53 0.06 9.34
C GLU A 30 -2.13 0.67 10.62
N GLY A 31 -1.83 0.06 11.77
CA GLY A 31 -2.43 0.45 13.04
C GLY A 31 -3.94 0.21 13.03
N LEU A 32 -4.74 1.27 13.12
CA LEU A 32 -6.21 1.21 13.05
C LEU A 32 -6.75 1.30 11.61
N ARG A 33 -5.89 1.56 10.63
CA ARG A 33 -6.30 1.80 9.24
C ARG A 33 -6.08 0.56 8.38
N ARG A 34 -7.09 0.21 7.58
CA ARG A 34 -6.98 -0.78 6.51
C ARG A 34 -6.46 -0.09 5.25
N THR A 35 -5.37 -0.59 4.70
CA THR A 35 -4.69 -0.03 3.52
C THR A 35 -4.59 -1.09 2.44
N LEU A 36 -4.93 -0.74 1.20
CA LEU A 36 -4.77 -1.60 0.04
C LEU A 36 -3.40 -1.35 -0.60
N VAL A 37 -2.64 -2.41 -0.84
CA VAL A 37 -1.38 -2.38 -1.60
C VAL A 37 -1.65 -2.87 -3.01
N VAL A 38 -1.32 -2.02 -4.00
CA VAL A 38 -1.44 -2.34 -5.42
C VAL A 38 -0.04 -2.32 -6.05
N SER A 39 0.41 -3.49 -6.52
CA SER A 39 1.71 -3.71 -7.17
C SER A 39 1.57 -4.22 -8.61
N ASP A 40 0.39 -4.03 -9.24
CA ASP A 40 0.16 -4.31 -10.65
C ASP A 40 0.10 -3.01 -11.46
N VAL A 41 0.92 -2.92 -12.52
CA VAL A 41 1.06 -1.69 -13.32
C VAL A 41 -0.23 -1.35 -14.06
N LYS A 42 -0.97 -2.35 -14.57
CA LYS A 42 -2.23 -2.10 -15.29
C LYS A 42 -3.28 -1.54 -14.33
N MET A 43 -3.37 -2.11 -13.13
CA MET A 43 -4.29 -1.60 -12.11
C MET A 43 -3.88 -0.22 -11.61
N ALA A 44 -2.57 0.04 -11.42
CA ALA A 44 -2.11 1.38 -11.03
C ALA A 44 -2.49 2.44 -12.08
N HIS A 45 -2.34 2.12 -13.38
CA HIS A 45 -2.80 2.99 -14.46
C HIS A 45 -4.32 3.20 -14.42
N GLU A 46 -5.10 2.13 -14.26
CA GLU A 46 -6.56 2.23 -14.15
C GLU A 46 -6.99 3.16 -13.00
N LEU A 47 -6.37 3.01 -11.82
CA LEU A 47 -6.73 3.78 -10.63
C LEU A 47 -6.31 5.25 -10.72
N PHE A 48 -5.09 5.52 -11.17
CA PHE A 48 -4.53 6.87 -11.15
C PHE A 48 -4.76 7.67 -12.44
N ILE A 49 -5.11 7.02 -13.55
CA ILE A 49 -5.36 7.68 -14.85
C ILE A 49 -6.84 7.53 -15.25
N THR A 50 -7.31 6.30 -15.49
CA THR A 50 -8.66 6.05 -16.02
C THR A 50 -9.76 6.45 -15.02
N ARG A 51 -9.54 6.19 -13.73
CA ARG A 51 -10.52 6.35 -12.63
C ARG A 51 -10.06 7.38 -11.60
N PHE A 52 -9.33 8.40 -12.04
CA PHE A 52 -8.73 9.41 -11.16
C PHE A 52 -9.74 10.05 -10.19
N ASP A 53 -10.95 10.34 -10.67
CA ASP A 53 -12.04 10.94 -9.88
C ASP A 53 -12.43 10.14 -8.62
N TYR A 54 -12.12 8.84 -8.59
CA TYR A 54 -12.37 7.97 -7.43
C TYR A 54 -11.17 7.85 -6.48
N PHE A 55 -9.94 8.06 -6.96
CA PHE A 55 -8.69 7.71 -6.26
C PHE A 55 -7.72 8.88 -6.07
N HIS A 56 -8.19 10.13 -6.19
CA HIS A 56 -7.35 11.32 -6.01
C HIS A 56 -7.16 11.75 -4.54
N GLY A 57 -7.78 11.06 -3.58
CA GLY A 57 -7.69 11.38 -2.15
C GLY A 57 -6.29 11.13 -1.58
N ARG A 58 -5.79 12.08 -0.76
CA ARG A 58 -4.48 11.93 -0.09
C ARG A 58 -4.65 11.38 1.33
N LYS A 59 -3.71 10.53 1.75
CA LYS A 59 -3.61 10.06 3.14
C LYS A 59 -3.26 11.26 4.03
N VAL A 60 -4.23 11.72 4.81
CA VAL A 60 -3.96 12.71 5.87
C VAL A 60 -3.18 12.03 7.00
N SER A 61 -2.09 12.66 7.42
CA SER A 61 -1.40 12.30 8.66
C SER A 61 -2.36 12.55 9.81
N PHE A 62 -2.77 11.49 10.50
CA PHE A 62 -3.37 11.68 11.81
C PHE A 62 -2.23 12.06 12.75
N GLN A 63 -2.23 13.32 13.16
CA GLN A 63 -1.42 13.81 14.26
C GLN A 63 -2.29 13.66 15.51
N PHE A 64 -1.81 12.86 16.46
CA PHE A 64 -2.26 12.96 17.86
C PHE A 64 -1.32 13.93 18.56
#